data_AF-A0A960NYK4-F1
#
_entry.id   AF-A0A960NYK4-F1
#
_cell.length_a   1.000
_cell.length_b   1.000
_cell.length_c   1.000
_cell.angle_alpha   90.00
_cell.angle_beta   90.00
_cell.angle_gamma   90.00
#
_symmetry.space_group_name_H-M   'P 1'
#
loop_
_entity.id
_entity.type
_entity.pdbx_description
1 polymer ?
#
loop_
_entity_poly.entity_id
_entity_poly.type
_entity_poly.pdbx_seq_one_letter_code
_entity_poly.pdbx_strand_id
1 'polypeptide(L)'
;MNVELEIPRRMLFDWKKLLFYVVPLALLGGIFLAKMGTRKGKAEEEYVSAMQAFNKWDQILDCDNENFSSLEKIIKKHPELHAHYDALIGQNLLAVHSPKKAMPYIERTLKRTNQPYYSDYARNSICISEGKYEEALEKAYSLKENMMGDGAFWEKGKDHSSLFAFNLIRIATLCHQLENKKGELEAWKEIKQYGGWDVEAPASEKIGQEGFVQLLSHFSVQETTLLDYIASREEELSKN
;
A
#
# COMPACT_ATOMS: atom_id res chain seq x y z
N MET A 1 50.84 -6.37 -74.13
CA MET A 1 50.46 -4.95 -74.34
C MET A 1 49.94 -4.45 -73.01
N ASN A 2 50.66 -3.52 -72.36
CA ASN A 2 50.38 -3.10 -70.99
C ASN A 2 49.09 -2.28 -70.93
N VAL A 3 48.15 -2.72 -70.09
CA VAL A 3 46.92 -1.97 -69.78
C VAL A 3 47.27 -1.03 -68.62
N GLU A 4 47.40 0.26 -68.91
CA GLU A 4 47.54 1.29 -67.88
C GLU A 4 46.22 1.40 -67.11
N LEU A 5 46.28 1.10 -65.81
CA LEU A 5 45.17 1.27 -64.88
C LEU A 5 45.10 2.76 -64.50
N GLU A 6 44.24 3.52 -65.17
CA GLU A 6 43.92 4.89 -64.75
C GLU A 6 43.11 4.85 -63.44
N ILE A 7 43.77 5.10 -62.32
CA ILE A 7 43.10 5.30 -61.03
C ILE A 7 42.36 6.65 -61.10
N PRO A 8 41.01 6.68 -60.96
CA PRO A 8 40.26 7.92 -61.04
C PRO A 8 40.73 8.88 -59.94
N ARG A 9 41.17 10.07 -60.38
CA ARG A 9 41.55 11.19 -59.53
C ARG A 9 40.48 11.41 -58.47
N ARG A 10 40.87 11.13 -57.23
CA ARG A 10 40.29 11.55 -55.95
C ARG A 10 39.16 12.57 -56.14
N MET A 11 37.93 12.18 -55.77
CA MET A 11 36.96 13.12 -55.20
C MET A 11 37.71 13.91 -54.13
N LEU A 12 38.15 15.12 -54.47
CA LEU A 12 38.59 16.12 -53.51
C LEU A 12 37.35 16.54 -52.74
N PHE A 13 36.97 15.69 -51.80
CA PHE A 13 35.91 15.91 -50.86
C PHE A 13 36.21 17.25 -50.19
N ASP A 14 35.32 18.24 -50.36
CA ASP A 14 35.54 19.60 -49.89
C ASP A 14 35.41 19.61 -48.37
N TRP A 15 36.50 19.25 -47.68
CA TRP A 15 36.57 19.06 -46.23
C TRP A 15 36.05 20.27 -45.48
N LYS A 16 36.14 21.47 -46.06
CA LYS A 16 35.59 22.71 -45.49
C LYS A 16 34.07 22.70 -45.44
N LYS A 17 33.40 22.18 -46.48
CA LYS A 17 31.94 22.00 -46.49
C LYS A 17 31.51 20.91 -45.53
N LEU A 18 32.25 19.79 -45.46
CA LEU A 18 31.98 18.75 -44.47
C LEU A 18 32.07 19.31 -43.04
N LEU A 19 33.14 20.06 -42.73
CA LEU A 19 33.33 20.67 -41.41
C LEU A 19 32.17 21.62 -41.07
N PHE A 20 31.69 22.40 -42.05
CA PHE A 20 30.60 23.36 -41.87
C PHE A 20 29.26 22.70 -41.52
N TYR A 21 29.01 21.46 -41.96
CA TYR A 21 27.79 20.72 -41.63
C TYR A 21 27.95 19.81 -40.39
N VAL A 22 29.11 19.19 -40.22
CA VAL A 22 29.36 18.24 -39.11
C VAL A 22 29.49 18.95 -37.76
N VAL A 23 30.15 20.12 -37.72
CA VAL A 23 30.36 20.84 -36.46
C VAL A 23 29.04 21.33 -35.83
N PRO A 24 28.12 21.98 -36.57
CA PRO A 24 26.82 22.37 -36.01
C PRO A 24 25.97 21.16 -35.59
N LEU A 25 26.00 20.07 -36.37
CA LEU A 25 25.26 18.85 -36.00
C LEU A 25 25.82 18.21 -34.72
N ALA A 26 27.15 18.16 -34.58
CA ALA A 26 27.80 17.65 -33.37
C ALA A 26 27.52 18.56 -32.16
N LEU A 27 27.49 19.88 -32.33
CA LEU A 27 27.12 20.83 -31.27
C LEU A 27 25.66 20.66 -30.86
N LEU A 28 24.74 20.54 -31.81
CA LEU A 28 23.31 20.28 -31.52
C LEU A 28 23.13 18.93 -30.84
N GLY A 29 23.84 17.89 -31.28
CA GLY A 29 23.87 16.58 -30.62
C GLY A 29 24.41 16.65 -29.19
N GLY A 30 25.48 17.40 -28.96
CA GLY A 30 26.07 17.64 -27.64
C GLY A 30 25.12 18.37 -26.69
N ILE A 31 24.44 19.43 -27.16
CA ILE A 31 23.43 20.15 -26.38
C ILE A 31 22.25 19.24 -26.03
N PHE A 32 21.81 18.40 -26.97
CA PHE A 32 20.73 17.44 -26.74
C PHE A 32 21.09 16.39 -25.69
N LEU A 33 22.30 15.81 -25.78
CA LEU A 33 22.80 14.84 -24.80
C LEU A 33 22.99 15.46 -23.40
N ALA A 34 23.53 16.68 -23.31
CA ALA A 34 23.66 17.41 -22.06
C ALA A 34 22.29 17.71 -21.42
N LYS A 35 21.29 18.06 -22.25
CA LYS A 35 19.91 18.30 -21.80
C LYS A 35 19.21 17.01 -21.34
N MET A 36 19.53 15.84 -21.93
CA MET A 36 19.05 14.54 -21.43
C MET A 36 19.73 14.12 -20.13
N GLY A 37 21.05 14.32 -19.99
CA GLY A 37 21.79 13.99 -18.77
C GLY A 37 21.33 14.79 -17.56
N THR A 38 21.13 16.10 -17.72
CA THR A 38 20.63 16.98 -16.65
C THR A 38 19.19 16.67 -16.22
N ARG A 39 18.35 16.10 -17.10
CA ARG A 39 17.00 15.66 -16.74
C ARG A 39 17.00 14.44 -15.83
N LYS A 40 17.92 13.48 -16.05
CA LYS A 40 18.03 12.29 -15.18
C LYS A 40 18.48 12.66 -13.76
N GLY A 41 19.53 13.48 -13.63
CA GLY A 41 19.99 13.93 -12.31
C GLY A 41 18.93 14.73 -11.53
N LYS A 42 18.17 15.58 -12.22
CA LYS A 42 17.05 16.31 -11.59
C LYS A 42 15.92 15.39 -11.11
N ALA A 43 15.63 14.31 -11.84
CA ALA A 43 14.63 13.34 -11.42
C ALA A 43 15.09 12.62 -10.14
N GLU A 44 16.33 12.12 -10.10
CA GLU A 44 16.92 11.47 -8.92
C GLU A 44 16.88 12.36 -7.67
N GLU A 45 17.27 13.63 -7.81
CA GLU A 45 17.19 14.62 -6.74
C GLU A 45 15.76 14.81 -6.22
N GLU A 46 14.77 14.83 -7.12
CA GLU A 46 13.35 14.96 -6.78
C GLU A 46 12.81 13.70 -6.06
N TYR A 47 13.27 12.49 -6.40
CA TYR A 47 12.92 11.27 -5.64
C TYR A 47 13.46 11.30 -4.21
N VAL A 48 14.73 11.71 -4.05
CA VAL A 48 15.34 11.86 -2.72
C VAL A 48 14.60 12.93 -1.91
N SER A 49 14.23 14.03 -2.56
CA SER A 49 13.45 15.10 -1.94
C SER A 49 12.06 14.63 -1.52
N ALA A 50 11.39 13.80 -2.33
CA ALA A 50 10.10 13.21 -1.96
C ALA A 50 10.23 12.34 -0.70
N MET A 51 11.26 11.49 -0.63
CA MET A 51 11.51 10.63 0.52
C MET A 51 11.75 11.45 1.79
N GLN A 52 12.58 12.49 1.70
CA GLN A 52 12.84 13.39 2.83
C GLN A 52 11.59 14.16 3.27
N ALA A 53 10.81 14.68 2.32
CA ALA A 53 9.57 15.38 2.59
C ALA A 53 8.55 14.45 3.26
N PHE A 54 8.40 13.23 2.76
CA PHE A 54 7.53 12.21 3.35
C PHE A 54 7.96 11.87 4.78
N ASN A 55 9.23 11.53 5.01
CA ASN A 55 9.71 11.15 6.35
C ASN A 55 9.54 12.27 7.39
N LYS A 56 9.72 13.54 6.99
CA LYS A 56 9.48 14.69 7.87
C LYS A 56 8.00 14.92 8.13
N TRP A 57 7.17 14.75 7.10
CA TRP A 57 5.73 14.87 7.24
C TRP A 57 5.15 13.76 8.10
N ASP A 58 5.59 12.52 7.93
CA ASP A 58 5.15 11.31 8.67
C ASP A 58 5.31 11.46 10.19
N GLN A 59 6.29 12.24 10.64
CA GLN A 59 6.52 12.52 12.06
C GLN A 59 5.55 13.55 12.66
N ILE A 60 4.94 14.40 11.84
CA ILE A 60 4.12 15.54 12.30
C ILE A 60 2.65 15.34 11.94
N LEU A 61 2.38 14.70 10.79
CA LEU A 61 1.06 14.40 10.23
C LEU A 61 0.15 15.63 10.03
N ASP A 62 0.76 16.80 9.85
CA ASP A 62 0.07 18.05 9.51
C ASP A 62 0.03 18.25 7.99
N CYS A 63 -1.17 18.28 7.40
CA CYS A 63 -1.37 18.50 5.96
C CYS A 63 -1.08 19.93 5.52
N ASP A 64 -1.12 20.90 6.44
CA ASP A 64 -0.96 22.31 6.11
C ASP A 64 0.52 22.73 6.19
N ASN A 65 1.41 21.78 6.51
CA ASN A 65 2.84 22.00 6.58
C ASN A 65 3.52 21.99 5.20
N GLU A 66 4.70 22.62 5.15
CA GLU A 66 5.47 22.77 3.90
C GLU A 66 5.97 21.43 3.35
N ASN A 67 6.22 20.43 4.21
CA ASN A 67 6.71 19.13 3.80
C ASN A 67 5.64 18.37 2.99
N PHE A 68 4.38 18.40 3.43
CA PHE A 68 3.27 17.80 2.71
C PHE A 68 3.03 18.49 1.37
N SER A 69 2.99 19.82 1.38
CA SER A 69 2.85 20.62 0.15
C SER A 69 3.98 20.37 -0.84
N SER A 70 5.21 20.17 -0.35
CA SER A 70 6.38 19.82 -1.18
C SER A 70 6.22 18.43 -1.77
N LEU A 71 5.85 17.44 -0.95
CA LEU A 71 5.60 16.07 -1.41
C LEU A 71 4.53 16.02 -2.49
N GLU A 72 3.39 16.69 -2.30
CA GLU A 72 2.31 16.75 -3.29
C GLU A 72 2.76 17.35 -4.63
N LYS A 73 3.57 18.41 -4.59
CA LYS A 73 4.15 19.02 -5.81
C LYS A 73 5.04 18.04 -6.55
N ILE A 74 5.87 17.27 -5.84
CA ILE A 74 6.76 16.28 -6.45
C ILE A 74 5.94 15.14 -7.05
N ILE A 75 4.97 14.59 -6.32
CA ILE A 75 4.08 13.52 -6.81
C ILE A 75 3.30 13.98 -8.05
N LYS A 76 2.81 15.22 -8.06
CA LYS A 76 2.12 15.77 -9.24
C LYS A 76 3.03 15.86 -10.47
N LYS A 77 4.33 16.09 -10.27
CA LYS A 77 5.34 16.13 -11.34
C LYS A 77 5.75 14.73 -11.81
N HIS A 78 5.73 13.75 -10.90
CA HIS A 78 6.14 12.37 -11.11
C HIS A 78 5.02 11.41 -10.73
N PRO A 79 3.98 11.24 -11.59
CA PRO A 79 2.78 10.48 -11.25
C PRO A 79 3.03 9.01 -10.88
N GLU A 80 4.15 8.42 -11.30
CA GLU A 80 4.57 7.09 -10.87
C GLU A 80 4.79 6.99 -9.36
N LEU A 81 5.06 8.12 -8.68
CA LEU A 81 5.20 8.17 -7.22
C LEU A 81 3.90 7.94 -6.46
N HIS A 82 2.74 8.12 -7.10
CA HIS A 82 1.47 7.68 -6.54
C HIS A 82 1.52 6.21 -6.13
N ALA A 83 2.29 5.40 -6.87
CA ALA A 83 2.39 3.98 -6.60
C ALA A 83 2.97 3.65 -5.23
N HIS A 84 3.86 4.52 -4.75
CA HIS A 84 4.61 4.35 -3.51
C HIS A 84 3.94 5.08 -2.33
N TYR A 85 3.50 6.32 -2.56
CA TYR A 85 3.06 7.19 -1.44
C TYR A 85 1.56 7.21 -1.18
N ASP A 86 0.68 6.97 -2.17
CA ASP A 86 -0.76 7.15 -1.95
C ASP A 86 -1.31 6.28 -0.80
N ALA A 87 -0.85 5.02 -0.69
CA ALA A 87 -1.28 4.11 0.37
C ALA A 87 -0.82 4.61 1.76
N LEU A 88 0.45 5.03 1.85
CA LEU A 88 1.05 5.52 3.09
C LEU A 88 0.40 6.83 3.55
N ILE A 89 0.23 7.78 2.63
CA ILE A 89 -0.45 9.05 2.90
C ILE A 89 -1.89 8.78 3.35
N GLY A 90 -2.61 7.92 2.62
CA GLY A 90 -3.99 7.57 2.95
C GLY A 90 -4.13 6.96 4.35
N GLN A 91 -3.27 5.99 4.70
CA GLN A 91 -3.27 5.34 6.01
C GLN A 91 -2.97 6.33 7.14
N ASN A 92 -1.93 7.15 7.00
CA ASN A 92 -1.55 8.14 7.99
C ASN A 92 -2.66 9.17 8.23
N LEU A 93 -3.30 9.66 7.15
CA LEU A 93 -4.40 10.62 7.25
C LEU A 93 -5.65 10.01 7.89
N LEU A 94 -5.92 8.72 7.66
CA LEU A 94 -6.98 8.01 8.40
C LEU A 94 -6.64 7.90 9.89
N ALA A 95 -5.39 7.61 10.23
CA ALA A 95 -4.94 7.45 11.61
C ALA A 95 -5.07 8.74 12.44
N VAL A 96 -4.89 9.91 11.82
CA VAL A 96 -5.10 11.22 12.46
C VAL A 96 -6.51 11.80 12.26
N HIS A 97 -7.50 10.92 12.04
CA HIS A 97 -8.92 11.28 11.92
C HIS A 97 -9.21 12.36 10.88
N SER A 98 -8.48 12.36 9.77
CA SER A 98 -8.68 13.26 8.62
C SER A 98 -9.22 12.51 7.38
N PRO A 99 -10.37 11.78 7.49
CA PRO A 99 -10.82 10.87 6.43
C PRO A 99 -11.08 11.58 5.11
N LYS A 100 -11.63 12.80 5.14
CA LYS A 100 -11.87 13.60 3.92
C LYS A 100 -10.58 13.90 3.14
N LYS A 101 -9.48 14.19 3.85
CA LYS A 101 -8.16 14.44 3.22
C LYS A 101 -7.52 13.12 2.75
N ALA A 102 -7.78 12.01 3.44
CA ALA A 102 -7.27 10.69 3.07
C ALA A 102 -7.89 10.15 1.76
N MET A 103 -9.16 10.47 1.49
CA MET A 103 -9.94 9.82 0.44
C MET A 103 -9.33 9.84 -0.97
N PRO A 104 -8.81 10.97 -1.49
CA PRO A 104 -8.22 10.98 -2.83
C PRO A 104 -7.06 9.99 -3.00
N TYR A 105 -6.26 9.77 -1.95
CA TYR A 105 -5.12 8.84 -1.99
C TYR A 105 -5.59 7.39 -1.86
N ILE A 106 -6.57 7.14 -1.00
CA ILE A 106 -7.13 5.79 -0.82
C ILE A 106 -7.84 5.33 -2.08
N GLU A 107 -8.71 6.14 -2.69
CA GLU A 107 -9.43 5.76 -3.91
C GLU A 107 -8.50 5.46 -5.08
N ARG A 108 -7.43 6.26 -5.25
CA ARG A 108 -6.39 5.96 -6.25
C ARG A 108 -5.68 4.65 -5.96
N THR A 109 -5.36 4.38 -4.70
CA THR A 109 -4.75 3.12 -4.27
C THR A 109 -5.65 1.94 -4.56
N LEU A 110 -6.91 1.98 -4.12
CA LEU A 110 -7.88 0.91 -4.30
C LEU A 110 -8.17 0.63 -5.78
N LYS A 111 -8.30 1.68 -6.59
CA LYS A 111 -8.49 1.55 -8.04
C LYS A 111 -7.32 0.85 -8.72
N ARG A 112 -6.10 1.05 -8.24
CA ARG A 112 -4.88 0.49 -8.81
C ARG A 112 -4.62 -0.95 -8.35
N THR A 113 -4.83 -1.26 -7.08
CA THR A 113 -4.49 -2.56 -6.52
C THR A 113 -5.57 -3.62 -6.77
N ASN A 114 -6.84 -3.22 -6.74
CA ASN A 114 -8.02 -4.06 -6.98
C ASN A 114 -7.85 -5.54 -6.55
N GLN A 115 -7.43 -5.75 -5.30
CA GLN A 115 -7.28 -7.09 -4.75
C GLN A 115 -8.60 -7.57 -4.14
N PRO A 116 -9.04 -8.81 -4.44
CA PRO A 116 -10.24 -9.39 -3.85
C PRO A 116 -10.20 -9.32 -2.33
N TYR A 117 -11.31 -8.94 -1.69
CA TYR A 117 -11.49 -8.83 -0.23
C TYR A 117 -10.64 -7.77 0.49
N TYR A 118 -9.38 -7.58 0.12
CA TYR A 118 -8.52 -6.51 0.67
C TYR A 118 -9.09 -5.12 0.39
N SER A 119 -9.65 -4.93 -0.81
CA SER A 119 -10.30 -3.66 -1.17
C SER A 119 -11.54 -3.39 -0.33
N ASP A 120 -12.32 -4.43 -0.02
CA ASP A 120 -13.52 -4.32 0.82
C ASP A 120 -13.14 -4.08 2.28
N TYR A 121 -12.10 -4.77 2.76
CA TYR A 121 -11.52 -4.54 4.08
C TYR A 121 -11.02 -3.10 4.24
N ALA A 122 -10.35 -2.55 3.22
CA ALA A 122 -9.87 -1.17 3.25
C ALA A 122 -11.01 -0.16 3.20
N ARG A 123 -12.03 -0.37 2.34
CA ARG A 123 -13.24 0.47 2.31
C ARG A 123 -14.00 0.46 3.62
N ASN A 124 -14.04 -0.69 4.31
CA ASN A 124 -14.67 -0.77 5.60
C ASN A 124 -13.95 0.11 6.64
N SER A 125 -12.62 0.24 6.58
CA SER A 125 -11.87 1.18 7.45
C SER A 125 -12.31 2.64 7.27
N ILE A 126 -12.73 3.02 6.05
CA ILE A 126 -13.29 4.34 5.79
C ILE A 126 -14.63 4.50 6.51
N CYS A 127 -15.54 3.53 6.43
CA CYS A 127 -16.80 3.55 7.17
C CYS A 127 -16.58 3.73 8.69
N ILE A 128 -15.60 3.03 9.25
CA ILE A 128 -15.20 3.17 10.66
C ILE A 128 -14.72 4.61 10.95
N SER A 129 -13.86 5.16 10.09
CA SER A 129 -13.35 6.53 10.26
C SER A 129 -14.43 7.62 10.13
N GLU A 130 -15.54 7.32 9.45
CA GLU A 130 -16.71 8.18 9.34
C GLU A 130 -17.72 7.99 10.48
N GLY A 131 -17.42 7.12 11.46
CA GLY A 131 -18.31 6.82 12.58
C GLY A 131 -19.52 5.96 12.24
N LYS A 132 -19.54 5.34 11.04
CA LYS A 132 -20.63 4.48 10.57
C LYS A 132 -20.43 3.04 11.07
N TYR A 133 -20.46 2.85 12.37
CA TYR A 133 -20.03 1.59 13.01
C TYR A 133 -20.95 0.41 12.69
N GLU A 134 -22.26 0.62 12.63
CA GLU A 134 -23.24 -0.42 12.30
C GLU A 134 -23.07 -0.90 10.86
N GLU A 135 -22.95 0.03 9.90
CA GLU A 135 -22.67 -0.28 8.50
C GLU A 135 -21.32 -0.99 8.35
N ALA A 136 -20.31 -0.54 9.11
CA ALA A 136 -19.00 -1.16 9.10
C ALA A 136 -19.04 -2.60 9.63
N LEU A 137 -19.83 -2.86 10.67
CA LEU A 137 -20.00 -4.18 11.26
C LEU A 137 -20.71 -5.13 10.28
N GLU A 138 -21.79 -4.68 9.64
CA GLU A 138 -22.49 -5.45 8.60
C GLU A 138 -21.54 -5.82 7.46
N LYS A 139 -20.75 -4.85 6.97
CA LYS A 139 -19.74 -5.10 5.93
C LYS A 139 -18.65 -6.07 6.39
N ALA A 140 -18.25 -6.00 7.66
CA ALA A 140 -17.23 -6.91 8.20
C ALA A 140 -17.76 -8.36 8.27
N TYR A 141 -19.00 -8.56 8.69
CA TYR A 141 -19.65 -9.87 8.65
C TYR A 141 -19.83 -10.37 7.22
N SER A 142 -20.33 -9.53 6.32
CA SER A 142 -20.49 -9.91 4.90
C SER A 142 -19.14 -10.32 4.29
N LEU A 143 -18.07 -9.58 4.59
CA LEU A 143 -16.72 -9.92 4.14
C LEU A 143 -16.26 -11.27 4.68
N LYS A 144 -16.53 -11.56 5.97
CA LYS A 144 -16.24 -12.87 6.59
C LYS A 144 -16.93 -14.00 5.83
N GLU A 145 -18.24 -13.90 5.65
CA GLU A 145 -19.05 -14.93 4.97
C GLU A 145 -18.61 -15.13 3.51
N ASN A 146 -18.34 -14.04 2.79
CA ASN A 146 -17.86 -14.09 1.42
C ASN A 146 -16.51 -14.80 1.32
N MET A 147 -15.57 -14.52 2.23
CA MET A 147 -14.29 -15.24 2.29
C MET A 147 -14.52 -16.72 2.60
N MET A 148 -15.37 -17.06 3.58
CA MET A 148 -15.63 -18.47 3.95
C MET A 148 -16.22 -19.27 2.80
N GLY A 149 -17.11 -18.66 2.00
CA GLY A 149 -17.75 -19.26 0.84
C GLY A 149 -16.86 -19.38 -0.41
N ASP A 150 -15.77 -18.61 -0.51
CA ASP A 150 -14.90 -18.63 -1.69
C ASP A 150 -13.75 -19.64 -1.54
N GLY A 151 -13.97 -20.87 -2.01
CA GLY A 151 -12.92 -21.89 -2.03
C GLY A 151 -11.67 -21.48 -2.84
N ALA A 152 -11.84 -20.75 -3.95
CA ALA A 152 -10.73 -20.35 -4.81
C ALA A 152 -9.82 -19.32 -4.15
N PHE A 153 -10.36 -18.50 -3.24
CA PHE A 153 -9.56 -17.62 -2.40
C PHE A 153 -8.61 -18.42 -1.51
N TRP A 154 -9.09 -19.44 -0.81
CA TRP A 154 -8.27 -20.24 0.11
C TRP A 154 -7.24 -21.13 -0.60
N GLU A 155 -7.55 -21.63 -1.79
CA GLU A 155 -6.59 -22.44 -2.57
C GLU A 155 -5.38 -21.65 -3.08
N LYS A 156 -5.52 -20.33 -3.26
CA LYS A 156 -4.54 -19.48 -3.96
C LYS A 156 -3.47 -18.85 -3.07
N GLY A 157 -3.57 -18.93 -1.74
CA GLY A 157 -2.64 -18.19 -0.89
C GLY A 157 -2.57 -18.67 0.55
N LYS A 158 -1.34 -18.90 1.04
CA LYS A 158 -1.04 -19.19 2.45
C LYS A 158 -1.21 -17.96 3.35
N ASP A 159 -1.14 -16.76 2.79
CA ASP A 159 -1.18 -15.50 3.53
C ASP A 159 -2.60 -14.90 3.67
N HIS A 160 -3.63 -15.62 3.22
CA HIS A 160 -5.02 -15.15 3.28
C HIS A 160 -5.64 -15.25 4.66
N SER A 161 -5.11 -16.11 5.53
CA SER A 161 -5.48 -16.19 6.95
C SER A 161 -5.27 -14.87 7.67
N SER A 162 -4.29 -14.05 7.25
CA SER A 162 -4.03 -12.75 7.89
C SER A 162 -5.20 -11.79 7.71
N LEU A 163 -5.70 -11.65 6.47
CA LEU A 163 -6.86 -10.79 6.20
C LEU A 163 -8.09 -11.23 7.00
N PHE A 164 -8.31 -12.53 7.08
CA PHE A 164 -9.42 -13.10 7.82
C PHE A 164 -9.28 -12.83 9.33
N ALA A 165 -8.10 -13.05 9.91
CA ALA A 165 -7.80 -12.75 11.30
C ALA A 165 -8.00 -11.26 11.63
N PHE A 166 -7.47 -10.36 10.78
CA PHE A 166 -7.67 -8.92 10.94
C PHE A 166 -9.15 -8.51 10.82
N ASN A 167 -9.94 -9.20 9.99
CA ASN A 167 -11.37 -8.93 9.90
C ASN A 167 -12.14 -9.40 11.14
N LEU A 168 -11.74 -10.51 11.76
CA LEU A 168 -12.33 -10.95 13.04
C LEU A 168 -12.02 -9.96 14.18
N ILE A 169 -10.80 -9.42 14.25
CA ILE A 169 -10.48 -8.33 15.20
C ILE A 169 -11.36 -7.12 14.98
N ARG A 170 -11.59 -6.74 13.72
CA ARG A 170 -12.52 -5.65 13.39
C ARG A 170 -13.94 -5.95 13.87
N ILE A 171 -14.45 -7.16 13.63
CA ILE A 171 -15.80 -7.54 14.08
C ILE A 171 -15.89 -7.41 15.60
N ALA A 172 -14.92 -7.99 16.33
CA ALA A 172 -14.93 -7.97 17.78
C ALA A 172 -14.87 -6.54 18.36
N THR A 173 -13.99 -5.69 17.81
CA THR A 173 -13.84 -4.28 18.23
C THR A 173 -15.04 -3.41 17.85
N LEU A 174 -15.69 -3.66 16.71
CA LEU A 174 -16.93 -2.98 16.34
C LEU A 174 -18.11 -3.42 17.20
N CYS A 175 -18.22 -4.71 17.51
CA CYS A 175 -19.20 -5.21 18.46
C CYS A 175 -19.00 -4.58 19.84
N HIS A 176 -17.77 -4.45 20.31
CA HIS A 176 -17.44 -3.74 21.54
C HIS A 176 -17.90 -2.26 21.48
N GLN A 177 -17.55 -1.55 20.41
CA GLN A 177 -17.93 -0.14 20.19
C GLN A 177 -19.44 0.07 20.17
N LEU A 178 -20.21 -0.93 19.73
CA LEU A 178 -21.67 -0.92 19.64
C LEU A 178 -22.36 -1.59 20.84
N GLU A 179 -21.62 -1.92 21.89
CA GLU A 179 -22.10 -2.63 23.09
C GLU A 179 -22.78 -3.99 22.79
N ASN A 180 -22.50 -4.58 21.63
CA ASN A 180 -22.98 -5.91 21.23
C ASN A 180 -22.11 -7.01 21.86
N LYS A 181 -22.33 -7.26 23.15
CA LYS A 181 -21.57 -8.24 23.95
C LYS A 181 -21.55 -9.65 23.35
N LYS A 182 -22.68 -10.09 22.79
CA LYS A 182 -22.80 -11.43 22.20
C LYS A 182 -21.92 -11.56 20.95
N GLY A 183 -22.01 -10.60 20.04
CA GLY A 183 -21.19 -10.59 18.83
C GLY A 183 -19.70 -10.43 19.13
N GLU A 184 -19.35 -9.65 20.15
CA GLU A 184 -17.97 -9.52 20.63
C GLU A 184 -17.44 -10.88 21.11
N LEU A 185 -18.18 -11.56 21.98
CA LEU A 185 -17.79 -12.88 22.52
C LEU A 185 -17.66 -13.93 21.42
N GLU A 186 -18.58 -13.97 20.46
CA GLU A 186 -18.53 -14.90 19.33
C GLU A 186 -17.29 -14.67 18.47
N ALA A 187 -16.95 -13.42 18.17
CA ALA A 187 -15.76 -13.08 17.40
C ALA A 187 -14.46 -13.46 18.13
N TRP A 188 -14.37 -13.27 19.45
CA TRP A 188 -13.23 -13.71 20.25
C TRP A 188 -13.04 -15.22 20.24
N LYS A 189 -14.14 -15.99 20.35
CA LYS A 189 -14.10 -17.45 20.24
C LYS A 189 -13.65 -17.90 18.85
N GLU A 190 -14.17 -17.29 17.79
CA GLU A 190 -13.74 -17.59 16.42
C GLU A 190 -12.23 -17.35 16.23
N ILE A 191 -11.67 -16.28 16.79
CA ILE A 191 -10.23 -16.00 16.72
C ILE A 191 -9.42 -17.12 17.37
N LYS A 192 -9.81 -17.59 18.57
CA LYS A 192 -9.12 -18.70 19.24
C LYS A 192 -9.26 -20.02 18.48
N GLN A 193 -10.46 -20.31 17.99
CA GLN A 193 -10.74 -21.51 17.21
C GLN A 193 -9.85 -21.56 15.96
N TYR A 194 -9.89 -20.52 15.14
CA TYR A 194 -9.13 -20.50 13.89
C TYR A 194 -7.61 -20.32 14.11
N GLY A 195 -7.20 -19.65 15.17
CA GLY A 195 -5.81 -19.56 15.60
C GLY A 195 -5.24 -20.85 16.19
N GLY A 196 -6.07 -21.86 16.49
CA GLY A 196 -5.64 -23.11 17.11
C GLY A 196 -5.32 -22.99 18.60
N TRP A 197 -5.87 -21.97 19.27
CA TRP A 197 -5.73 -21.75 20.71
C TRP A 197 -6.96 -22.19 21.50
N ASP A 198 -8.01 -22.64 20.81
CA ASP A 198 -9.14 -23.30 21.44
C ASP A 198 -8.84 -24.80 21.61
N VAL A 199 -8.89 -25.27 22.85
CA VAL A 199 -8.65 -26.67 23.22
C VAL A 199 -9.83 -27.56 22.81
N GLU A 200 -11.04 -26.99 22.73
CA GLU A 200 -12.28 -27.73 22.44
C GLU A 200 -12.60 -27.79 20.94
N ALA A 201 -12.05 -26.88 20.15
CA ALA A 201 -12.35 -26.75 18.73
C ALA A 201 -11.05 -26.72 17.89
N PRO A 202 -10.73 -27.79 17.13
CA PRO A 202 -9.53 -27.80 16.31
C PRO A 202 -9.59 -26.75 15.20
N ALA A 203 -8.44 -26.18 14.86
CA ALA A 203 -8.35 -25.17 13.82
C ALA A 203 -8.75 -25.72 12.45
N SER A 204 -9.29 -24.85 11.61
CA SER A 204 -9.64 -25.19 10.25
C SER A 204 -8.38 -25.32 9.38
N GLU A 205 -8.09 -26.52 8.89
CA GLU A 205 -7.01 -26.76 7.91
C GLU A 205 -7.18 -25.90 6.64
N LYS A 206 -8.42 -25.56 6.28
CA LYS A 206 -8.74 -24.73 5.10
C LYS A 206 -8.23 -23.30 5.24
N ILE A 207 -8.36 -22.72 6.44
CA ILE A 207 -8.03 -21.31 6.67
C ILE A 207 -6.52 -21.14 6.93
N GLY A 208 -5.91 -22.09 7.63
CA GLY A 208 -4.53 -21.94 8.11
C GLY A 208 -4.43 -21.04 9.34
N GLN A 209 -3.29 -21.11 10.03
CA GLN A 209 -3.06 -20.41 11.30
C GLN A 209 -2.02 -19.29 11.18
N GLU A 210 -1.29 -19.23 10.06
CA GLU A 210 -0.12 -18.37 9.88
C GLU A 210 -0.45 -16.90 10.11
N GLY A 211 -1.55 -16.42 9.56
CA GLY A 211 -2.00 -15.05 9.75
C GLY A 211 -2.51 -14.73 11.14
N PHE A 212 -3.03 -15.72 11.86
CA PHE A 212 -3.40 -15.57 13.27
C PHE A 212 -2.15 -15.47 14.15
N VAL A 213 -1.14 -16.30 13.90
CA VAL A 213 0.16 -16.20 14.58
C VAL A 213 0.83 -14.86 14.30
N GLN A 214 0.82 -14.41 13.04
CA GLN A 214 1.32 -13.09 12.67
C GLN A 214 0.59 -11.98 13.40
N LEU A 215 -0.74 -12.05 13.49
CA LEU A 215 -1.55 -11.10 14.23
C LEU A 215 -1.09 -10.99 15.70
N LEU A 216 -0.88 -12.12 16.40
CA LEU A 216 -0.39 -12.08 17.79
C LEU A 216 0.95 -11.36 17.93
N SER A 217 1.86 -11.52 16.97
CA SER A 217 3.18 -10.89 17.01
C SER A 217 3.13 -9.35 16.97
N HIS A 218 2.03 -8.79 16.49
CA HIS A 218 1.84 -7.34 16.39
C HIS A 218 1.23 -6.71 17.65
N PHE A 219 0.66 -7.51 18.56
CA PHE A 219 -0.09 -7.01 19.71
C PHE A 219 0.53 -7.48 21.03
N SER A 220 1.56 -6.74 21.47
CA SER A 220 2.07 -6.80 22.84
C SER A 220 2.25 -5.38 23.38
N VAL A 221 1.55 -5.03 24.46
CA VAL A 221 1.71 -3.75 25.15
C VAL A 221 1.98 -4.04 26.61
N GLN A 222 3.13 -3.56 27.12
CA GLN A 222 3.49 -3.69 28.54
C GLN A 222 3.27 -5.12 29.09
N GLU A 223 3.80 -6.12 28.37
CA GLU A 223 3.71 -7.56 28.68
C GLU A 223 2.32 -8.20 28.51
N THR A 224 1.27 -7.44 28.17
CA THR A 224 -0.05 -7.99 27.84
C THR A 224 -0.08 -8.38 26.36
N THR A 225 -0.33 -9.65 26.09
CA THR A 225 -0.54 -10.15 24.72
C THR A 225 -2.00 -9.99 24.29
N LEU A 226 -2.27 -10.11 22.99
CA LEU A 226 -3.65 -10.17 22.48
C LEU A 226 -4.45 -11.33 23.10
N LEU A 227 -3.82 -12.46 23.39
CA LEU A 227 -4.51 -13.59 24.02
C LEU A 227 -4.90 -13.27 25.47
N ASP A 228 -4.05 -12.59 26.21
CA ASP A 228 -4.36 -12.14 27.59
C ASP A 228 -5.54 -11.16 27.57
N TYR A 229 -5.53 -10.23 26.62
CA TYR A 229 -6.65 -9.30 26.42
C TYR A 229 -7.95 -10.05 26.07
N ILE A 230 -7.92 -10.99 25.14
CA ILE A 230 -9.08 -11.80 24.75
C ILE A 230 -9.63 -12.55 25.98
N ALA A 231 -8.78 -13.22 26.75
CA ALA A 231 -9.20 -13.96 27.93
C ALA A 231 -9.88 -13.05 28.97
N SER A 232 -9.32 -11.87 29.23
CA SER A 232 -9.92 -10.87 30.12
C SER A 232 -11.29 -10.39 29.62
N ARG A 233 -11.44 -10.15 28.31
CA ARG A 233 -12.71 -9.71 27.70
C ARG A 233 -13.77 -10.81 27.79
N GLU A 234 -13.42 -12.05 27.50
CA GLU A 234 -14.35 -13.18 27.59
C GLU A 234 -14.88 -13.39 29.03
N GLU A 235 -14.02 -13.22 30.04
CA GLU A 235 -14.43 -13.31 31.44
C GLU A 235 -15.45 -12.21 31.80
N GLU A 236 -15.22 -10.98 31.35
CA GLU A 236 -16.13 -9.85 31.58
C GLU A 236 -17.47 -10.04 30.87
N LEU A 237 -17.44 -10.53 29.63
CA LEU A 237 -18.62 -10.77 28.80
C LEU A 237 -19.46 -11.94 29.30
N SER A 238 -18.85 -12.94 29.94
CA SER A 238 -19.55 -14.13 30.46
C SER A 238 -20.23 -13.92 31.81
N LYS A 239 -19.93 -12.82 32.52
CA LYS A 239 -20.49 -12.49 33.83
C LYS A 239 -21.82 -11.74 33.78
N ASN A 240 -22.27 -11.33 32.59
CA ASN A 240 -23.50 -10.57 32.35
C ASN A 240 -24.47 -11.35 31.47
#